data_AF-A0A432RQZ3-F1
#
_entry.id   AF-A0A432RQZ3-F1
#
_cell.length_a   1.000
_cell.length_b   1.000
_cell.length_c   1.000
_cell.angle_alpha   90.00
_cell.angle_beta   90.00
_cell.angle_gamma   90.00
#
_symmetry.space_group_name_H-M   'P 1'
#
loop_
_entity.id
_entity.type
_entity.pdbx_description
1 polymer ?
#
loop_
_entity_poly.entity_id
_entity_poly.type
_entity_poly.pdbx_seq_one_letter_code
_entity_poly.pdbx_strand_id
1 'polypeptide(L)'
;MELLEVVDTAIHVEVLKLYPNAELPEFRCERLESSVLHMEYRSKRPFSRLALGLIQGCAKHYGETLEISHESFDSEEQYETHFTIKRIQ
;
A
#
# COMPACT_ATOMS: atom_id res chain seq x y z
N MET A 1 -4.69 -3.41 10.22
CA MET A 1 -3.82 -2.30 9.74
C MET A 1 -2.32 -2.55 9.94
N GLU A 2 -1.88 -3.18 11.03
CA GLU A 2 -0.44 -3.48 11.25
C GLU A 2 0.21 -4.24 10.09
N LEU A 3 -0.53 -5.12 9.40
CA LEU A 3 -0.05 -5.81 8.19
C LEU A 3 0.45 -4.85 7.10
N LEU A 4 -0.22 -3.71 6.88
CA LEU A 4 0.14 -2.78 5.81
C LEU A 4 1.44 -2.03 6.10
N GLU A 5 1.72 -1.78 7.38
CA GLU A 5 3.00 -1.20 7.81
C GLU A 5 4.13 -2.25 7.77
N VAL A 6 3.81 -3.53 7.96
CA VAL A 6 4.77 -4.62 7.76
C VAL A 6 5.05 -4.85 6.28
N VAL A 7 4.10 -4.60 5.36
CA VAL A 7 4.35 -4.68 3.91
C VAL A 7 5.42 -3.68 3.46
N ASP A 8 5.43 -2.47 4.03
CA ASP A 8 6.47 -1.47 3.84
C ASP A 8 7.85 -2.02 4.24
N THR A 9 7.94 -2.68 5.41
CA THR A 9 9.24 -3.15 5.97
C THR A 9 9.71 -4.54 5.51
N ALA A 10 8.82 -5.46 5.17
CA ALA A 10 9.17 -6.89 5.11
C ALA A 10 9.26 -7.49 3.70
N ILE A 11 8.56 -6.96 2.69
CA ILE A 11 8.49 -7.64 1.39
C ILE A 11 9.64 -7.24 0.46
N HIS A 12 10.19 -6.03 0.60
CA HIS A 12 11.26 -5.55 -0.28
C HIS A 12 12.60 -6.23 0.02
N VAL A 13 12.94 -6.45 1.30
CA VAL A 13 14.26 -6.94 1.70
C VAL A 13 14.48 -8.41 1.33
N GLU A 14 13.46 -9.27 1.42
CA GLU A 14 13.58 -10.69 1.08
C GLU A 14 13.50 -10.95 -0.44
N VAL A 15 12.68 -10.18 -1.16
CA VAL A 15 12.56 -10.32 -2.62
C VAL A 15 13.81 -9.78 -3.34
N LEU A 16 14.38 -8.66 -2.90
CA LEU A 16 15.63 -8.13 -3.46
C LEU A 16 16.82 -9.06 -3.26
N LYS A 17 16.85 -9.85 -2.18
CA LYS A 17 17.91 -10.88 -1.96
C LYS A 17 17.87 -11.97 -3.03
N LEU A 18 16.69 -12.33 -3.53
CA LEU A 18 16.52 -13.36 -4.56
C LEU A 18 16.55 -12.77 -5.98
N TYR A 19 16.11 -11.52 -6.14
CA TYR A 19 16.01 -10.83 -7.43
C TYR A 19 16.55 -9.39 -7.32
N PRO A 20 17.87 -9.19 -7.47
CA PRO A 20 18.51 -7.89 -7.28
C PRO A 20 18.03 -6.81 -8.26
N ASN A 21 17.53 -7.24 -9.42
CA ASN A 21 17.05 -6.36 -10.50
C ASN A 21 15.52 -6.17 -10.47
N ALA A 22 14.83 -6.60 -9.42
CA ALA A 22 13.39 -6.43 -9.32
C ALA A 22 13.05 -4.95 -9.10
N GLU A 23 12.32 -4.36 -10.05
CA GLU A 23 11.72 -3.03 -9.87
C GLU A 23 10.46 -3.15 -9.02
N LEU A 24 10.61 -2.89 -7.73
CA LEU A 24 9.54 -3.02 -6.77
C LEU A 24 8.86 -1.67 -6.50
N PRO A 25 7.55 -1.66 -6.21
CA PRO A 25 6.86 -0.44 -5.79
C PRO A 25 7.30 -0.03 -4.39
N GLU A 26 7.44 1.26 -4.16
CA GLU A 26 7.69 1.80 -2.83
C GLU A 26 6.36 2.03 -2.12
N PHE A 27 6.26 1.57 -0.88
CA PHE A 27 5.17 1.91 0.02
C PHE A 27 5.75 2.79 1.12
N ARG A 28 5.01 3.81 1.54
CA ARG A 28 5.35 4.57 2.74
C ARG A 28 4.10 4.74 3.56
N CYS A 29 4.10 4.16 4.74
CA CYS A 29 2.96 4.18 5.64
C CYS A 29 3.15 5.22 6.73
N GLU A 30 2.18 6.11 6.91
CA GLU A 30 2.11 7.08 7.99
C GLU A 30 0.81 6.88 8.77
N ARG A 31 0.93 6.59 10.07
CA ARG A 31 -0.23 6.49 10.95
C ARG A 31 -0.65 7.89 11.37
N LEU A 32 -1.79 8.36 10.86
CA LEU A 32 -2.37 9.65 11.25
C LEU A 32 -3.12 9.53 12.59
N GLU A 33 -3.86 8.44 12.78
CA GLU A 33 -4.63 8.17 14.00
C GLU A 33 -4.69 6.66 14.30
N SER A 34 -5.23 6.27 15.46
CA SER A 34 -5.38 4.85 15.83
C SER A 34 -6.18 4.02 14.82
N SER A 35 -7.13 4.65 14.12
CA SER A 35 -7.99 4.03 13.10
C SER A 35 -7.71 4.52 11.68
N VAL A 36 -6.75 5.42 11.46
CA VAL A 36 -6.47 6.03 10.15
C VAL A 36 -5.00 5.83 9.76
N LEU A 37 -4.80 5.21 8.61
CA LEU A 37 -3.51 4.99 7.99
C LEU A 37 -3.45 5.71 6.64
N HIS A 38 -2.43 6.55 6.46
CA HIS A 38 -2.08 7.09 5.17
C HIS A 38 -0.99 6.22 4.54
N MET A 39 -1.15 5.87 3.27
CA MET A 39 -0.18 5.05 2.54
C MET A 39 0.13 5.70 1.20
N GLU A 40 1.36 6.17 1.03
CA GLU A 40 1.87 6.58 -0.26
C GLU A 40 2.33 5.32 -1.01
N TYR A 41 1.83 5.12 -2.22
CA TYR A 41 2.25 4.06 -3.13
C TYR A 41 2.93 4.67 -4.35
N ARG A 42 4.17 4.32 -4.61
CA ARG A 42 4.92 4.74 -5.81
C ARG A 42 5.37 3.54 -6.62
N SER A 43 5.27 3.62 -7.94
CA SER A 43 5.69 2.55 -8.83
C SER A 43 6.02 3.04 -10.22
N LYS A 44 6.90 2.34 -10.91
CA LYS A 44 7.08 2.50 -12.37
C LYS A 44 5.94 1.90 -13.19
N ARG A 45 5.00 1.19 -12.54
CA ARG A 45 3.89 0.47 -13.20
C ARG A 45 2.54 0.89 -12.61
N PRO A 46 1.45 0.91 -13.41
CA PRO A 46 0.12 1.34 -12.98
C PRO A 46 -0.61 0.26 -12.16
N PHE A 47 -0.03 -0.16 -11.04
CA PHE A 47 -0.56 -1.23 -10.17
C PHE A 47 -1.19 -0.72 -8.87
N SER A 48 -1.51 0.58 -8.77
CA SER A 48 -2.20 1.15 -7.61
C SER A 48 -3.55 0.45 -7.35
N ARG A 49 -4.28 0.08 -8.41
CA ARG A 49 -5.54 -0.69 -8.32
C ARG A 49 -5.35 -2.11 -7.78
N LEU A 50 -4.21 -2.75 -8.10
CA LEU A 50 -3.85 -4.05 -7.54
C LEU A 50 -3.57 -3.91 -6.04
N ALA A 51 -2.79 -2.90 -5.64
CA ALA A 51 -2.51 -2.62 -4.24
C ALA A 51 -3.82 -2.41 -3.44
N LEU A 52 -4.77 -1.64 -3.99
CA LEU A 52 -6.08 -1.47 -3.36
C LEU A 52 -6.85 -2.78 -3.22
N GLY A 53 -6.87 -3.62 -4.25
CA GLY A 53 -7.51 -4.94 -4.18
C GLY A 53 -6.89 -5.84 -3.10
N LEU A 54 -5.57 -5.80 -2.93
CA LEU A 54 -4.87 -6.53 -1.87
C LEU A 54 -5.27 -6.00 -0.48
N ILE A 55 -5.31 -4.69 -0.28
CA ILE A 55 -5.74 -4.07 0.99
C ILE A 55 -7.17 -4.52 1.34
N GLN A 56 -8.09 -4.45 0.38
CA GLN A 56 -9.48 -4.87 0.56
C GLN A 56 -9.60 -6.38 0.84
N GLY A 57 -8.80 -7.19 0.13
CA GLY A 57 -8.73 -8.64 0.34
C GLY A 57 -8.25 -9.00 1.75
N CYS A 58 -7.20 -8.31 2.23
CA CYS A 58 -6.71 -8.46 3.60
C CYS A 58 -7.79 -8.07 4.63
N ALA A 59 -8.44 -6.91 4.44
CA ALA A 59 -9.52 -6.48 5.32
C ALA A 59 -10.62 -7.53 5.43
N LYS A 60 -11.06 -8.06 4.29
CA LYS A 60 -12.06 -9.14 4.23
C LYS A 60 -11.59 -10.41 4.95
N HIS A 61 -10.33 -10.80 4.79
CA HIS A 61 -9.78 -12.00 5.43
C HIS A 61 -9.77 -11.91 6.96
N TYR A 62 -9.44 -10.73 7.51
CA TYR A 62 -9.40 -10.48 8.94
C TYR A 62 -10.75 -10.01 9.53
N GLY A 63 -11.80 -9.90 8.71
CA GLY A 63 -13.11 -9.42 9.15
C GLY A 63 -13.14 -7.94 9.54
N GLU A 64 -12.22 -7.14 8.99
CA GLU A 64 -12.17 -5.69 9.21
C GLU A 64 -13.00 -4.95 8.16
N THR A 65 -13.76 -3.94 8.59
CA THR A 65 -14.41 -2.98 7.69
C THR A 65 -13.51 -1.77 7.50
N LEU A 66 -13.12 -1.50 6.25
CA LEU A 66 -12.28 -0.35 5.89
C LEU A 66 -13.03 0.57 4.93
N GLU A 67 -12.98 1.87 5.20
CA GLU A 67 -13.25 2.93 4.25
C GLU A 67 -11.92 3.38 3.65
N ILE A 68 -11.83 3.36 2.32
CA ILE A 68 -10.58 3.66 1.60
C ILE A 68 -10.87 4.72 0.55
N SER A 69 -10.26 5.89 0.69
CA SER A 69 -10.16 6.89 -0.37
C SER A 69 -8.75 6.89 -0.96
N HIS A 70 -8.62 7.35 -2.20
CA HIS A 70 -7.33 7.45 -2.86
C HIS A 70 -7.29 8.57 -3.90
N GLU A 71 -6.12 9.16 -4.05
CA GLU A 71 -5.82 10.19 -5.05
C GLU A 71 -4.54 9.80 -5.80
N SER A 72 -4.56 9.95 -7.12
CA SER A 72 -3.44 9.58 -8.00
C SER A 72 -2.72 10.82 -8.54
N PHE A 73 -1.40 10.77 -8.51
CA PHE A 73 -0.48 11.84 -8.91
C PHE A 73 0.48 11.32 -9.98
N ASP A 74 -0.08 10.66 -10.99
CA ASP A 74 0.70 10.00 -12.04
C ASP A 74 1.46 10.99 -12.92
N SER A 75 2.67 10.63 -13.29
CA SER A 75 3.54 11.33 -14.24
C SER A 75 4.01 10.39 -15.35
N GLU A 76 4.73 10.91 -16.35
CA GLU A 76 5.29 10.07 -17.42
C GLU A 76 6.34 9.05 -16.93
N GLU A 77 6.97 9.31 -15.78
CA GLU A 77 8.07 8.50 -15.24
C GLU A 77 7.65 7.62 -14.05
N GLN A 78 6.61 8.03 -13.32
CA GLN A 78 6.22 7.40 -12.06
C GLN A 78 4.71 7.50 -11.82
N TYR A 79 4.12 6.39 -11.41
CA TYR A 79 2.77 6.31 -10.87
C TYR A 79 2.83 6.51 -9.37
N GLU A 80 2.00 7.40 -8.85
CA GLU A 80 1.91 7.68 -7.43
C GLU A 80 0.44 7.70 -7.02
N THR A 81 0.12 7.03 -5.92
CA THR A 81 -1.25 7.03 -5.40
C THR A 81 -1.20 7.08 -3.88
N HIS A 82 -1.91 8.05 -3.32
CA HIS A 82 -2.02 8.23 -1.88
C HIS A 82 -3.32 7.60 -1.43
N PHE A 83 -3.25 6.61 -0.55
CA PHE A 83 -4.41 5.94 0.03
C PHE A 83 -4.63 6.46 1.44
N THR A 84 -5.86 6.87 1.73
CA THR A 84 -6.32 7.09 3.11
C THR A 84 -7.22 5.94 3.50
N ILE A 85 -6.76 5.16 4.46
CA ILE A 85 -7.41 3.93 4.91
C ILE A 85 -7.91 4.16 6.34
N LYS A 86 -9.22 4.12 6.50
CA LYS A 86 -9.89 4.28 7.78
C LYS A 86 -10.60 3.01 8.18
N ARG A 87 -10.31 2.49 9.38
CA ARG A 87 -11.04 1.36 9.95
C ARG A 87 -12.36 1.87 10.55
N ILE A 88 -13.47 1.27 10.13
CA ILE A 88 -14.80 1.51 10.69
C ILE A 88 -15.16 0.29 11.55
N GLN A 89 -15.58 0.53 12.79
CA GLN A 89 -16.12 -0.50 13.68
C GLN A 89 -17.60 -0.78 13.37
#